data_AF-A0A506U3B1-F1
#
_entry.id   AF-A0A506U3B1-F1
#
_cell.length_a   1.000
_cell.length_b   1.000
_cell.length_c   1.000
_cell.angle_alpha   90.00
_cell.angle_beta   90.00
_cell.angle_gamma   90.00
#
_symmetry.space_group_name_H-M   'P 1'
#
loop_
_entity.id
_entity.type
_entity.pdbx_description
1 polymer ?
#
loop_
_entity_poly.entity_id
_entity_poly.type
_entity_poly.pdbx_seq_one_letter_code
_entity_poly.pdbx_strand_id
1 'polypeptide(L)' 'MQGRQTEQPSADAARGRAERDAERVSGVIAVAQTVDTETGEVLNEPEILAHFGELPAGIIPG' A
#
# COMPACT_ATOMS: atom_id res chain seq x y z
N MET A 1 12.24 22.68 14.18
CA MET A 1 11.26 21.70 13.69
C MET A 1 11.97 20.36 13.59
N GLN A 2 11.85 19.50 14.60
CA GLN A 2 12.41 18.15 14.54
C GLN A 2 11.57 17.35 13.54
N GLY A 3 12.14 17.09 12.36
CA GLY A 3 11.57 16.18 11.39
C GLY A 3 11.44 14.82 12.07
N ARG A 4 10.20 14.48 12.44
CA ARG A 4 9.88 13.14 12.95
C ARG A 4 10.23 12.21 11.79
N GLN A 5 11.31 11.42 11.93
CA GLN A 5 11.57 10.32 11.01
C GLN A 5 10.34 9.41 11.10
N THR A 6 9.45 9.53 10.12
CA THR A 6 8.38 8.57 9.95
C THR A 6 9.07 7.30 9.48
N GLU A 7 9.16 6.30 10.35
CA GLU A 7 9.55 4.96 9.96
C GLU A 7 8.63 4.54 8.79
N GLN A 8 9.19 4.46 7.58
CA GLN A 8 8.42 4.01 6.44
C GLN A 8 8.14 2.51 6.67
N PRO A 9 6.86 2.10 6.72
CA PRO A 9 6.53 0.69 6.90
C PRO A 9 7.11 -0.11 5.74
N SER A 10 7.80 -1.21 6.04
CA SER A 10 8.33 -2.12 5.03
C SER A 10 7.20 -2.76 4.22
N ALA A 11 7.53 -3.29 3.04
CA ALA A 11 6.58 -4.03 2.20
C ALA A 11 5.90 -5.17 2.97
N ASP A 12 6.65 -5.89 3.82
CA ASP A 12 6.10 -6.97 4.64
C ASP A 12 5.16 -6.47 5.74
N ALA A 13 5.46 -5.31 6.34
CA ALA A 13 4.55 -4.67 7.29
C ALA A 13 3.23 -4.25 6.63
N ALA A 14 3.29 -3.75 5.39
CA ALA A 14 2.12 -3.39 4.61
C ALA A 14 1.28 -4.64 4.25
N ARG A 15 1.92 -5.72 3.80
CA ARG A 15 1.25 -7.01 3.53
C ARG A 15 0.55 -7.56 4.77
N GLY A 16 1.26 -7.64 5.90
CA GLY A 16 0.69 -8.16 7.14
C GLY A 16 -0.45 -7.27 7.69
N ARG A 17 -0.41 -5.96 7.45
CA ARG A 17 -1.54 -5.08 7.76
C ARG A 17 -2.74 -5.36 6.87
N ALA A 18 -2.54 -5.51 5.56
CA ALA A 18 -3.62 -5.78 4.62
C ALA A 18 -4.31 -7.12 4.92
N GLU A 19 -3.56 -8.16 5.30
CA GLU A 19 -4.11 -9.44 5.74
C GLU A 19 -5.03 -9.28 6.96
N ARG A 20 -4.56 -8.57 8.00
CA ARG A 20 -5.38 -8.31 9.20
C ARG A 20 -6.62 -7.46 8.92
N ASP A 21 -6.48 -6.46 8.06
CA ASP A 21 -7.59 -5.57 7.71
C ASP A 21 -8.68 -6.33 6.92
N ALA A 22 -8.30 -7.35 6.14
CA ALA A 22 -9.24 -8.19 5.39
C ALA A 22 -10.20 -9.00 6.28
N GLU A 23 -9.91 -9.18 7.58
CA GLU A 23 -10.87 -9.76 8.52
C GLU A 23 -12.08 -8.84 8.80
N ARG A 24 -11.95 -7.55 8.48
CA ARG A 24 -12.90 -6.50 8.87
C ARG A 24 -13.62 -5.86 7.69
N VAL A 25 -13.12 -6.07 6.48
CA VAL A 25 -13.67 -5.48 5.25
C VAL A 25 -13.71 -6.51 4.14
N SER A 26 -14.56 -6.29 3.14
CA SER A 26 -14.76 -7.24 2.04
C SER A 26 -13.51 -7.43 1.16
N GLY A 27 -12.65 -6.41 1.02
CA GLY A 27 -11.42 -6.52 0.25
C GLY A 27 -10.40 -5.44 0.59
N VAL A 28 -9.11 -5.79 0.51
CA VAL A 28 -7.98 -4.90 0.80
C VAL A 28 -6.87 -5.12 -0.23
N ILE A 29 -6.16 -4.04 -0.58
CA ILE A 29 -4.97 -4.08 -1.43
C ILE A 29 -3.83 -3.37 -0.70
N ALA A 30 -2.68 -4.02 -0.62
CA ALA A 30 -1.43 -3.40 -0.22
C ALA A 30 -0.71 -2.88 -1.47
N VAL A 31 -0.36 -1.60 -1.48
CA VAL A 31 0.30 -0.93 -2.59
C VAL A 31 1.61 -0.31 -2.12
N ALA A 32 2.68 -0.48 -2.90
CA ALA A 32 3.92 0.27 -2.76
C ALA A 32 3.96 1.39 -3.82
N GLN A 33 4.34 2.58 -3.40
CA GLN A 33 4.52 3.72 -4.28
C GLN A 33 5.73 4.53 -3.86
N THR A 34 6.57 4.89 -4.83
CA THR A 34 7.68 5.81 -4.62
C THR A 34 7.21 7.22 -4.95
N VAL A 35 7.37 8.12 -3.99
CA VAL A 35 7.05 9.55 -4.15
C VAL A 35 8.28 10.39 -3.86
N ASP A 36 8.46 11.45 -4.65
CA ASP A 36 9.37 12.54 -4.31
C ASP A 36 8.75 13.34 -3.15
N THR A 37 9.46 13.39 -2.03
CA THR A 37 8.97 14.05 -0.81
C THR A 37 9.07 15.58 -0.86
N GLU A 38 9.82 16.15 -1.79
CA GLU A 38 9.93 17.60 -1.97
C GLU A 38 8.82 18.15 -2.86
N THR A 39 8.48 17.43 -3.93
CA THR A 39 7.49 17.86 -4.93
C THR A 39 6.12 17.20 -4.74
N GLY A 40 6.07 16.04 -4.09
CA GLY A 40 4.89 15.19 -4.00
C GLY A 40 4.63 14.35 -5.25
N GLU A 41 5.54 14.35 -6.22
CA GLU A 41 5.38 13.62 -7.48
C GLU A 41 5.54 12.11 -7.28
N VAL A 42 4.70 11.33 -7.96
CA VAL A 42 4.81 9.88 -8.02
C VAL A 42 5.87 9.52 -9.06
N LEU A 43 6.91 8.82 -8.64
CA LEU A 43 8.06 8.52 -9.50
C LEU A 43 7.88 7.26 -10.35
N ASN A 44 7.09 6.30 -9.85
CA ASN A 44 6.84 5.01 -10.51
C ASN A 44 5.37 4.62 -10.43
N GLU A 45 4.93 3.74 -11.34
CA GLU A 45 3.62 3.11 -11.21
C GLU A 45 3.51 2.36 -9.87
N PRO A 46 2.34 2.42 -9.21
CA PRO A 46 2.11 1.72 -7.96
C PRO A 46 2.21 0.21 -8.15
N GLU A 47 3.01 -0.45 -7.33
CA GLU A 47 3.13 -1.91 -7.29
C GLU A 47 2.12 -2.48 -6.29
N ILE A 48 1.31 -3.44 -6.73
CA ILE A 48 0.44 -4.19 -5.82
C ILE A 48 1.27 -5.26 -5.13
N LEU A 49 1.47 -5.11 -3.82
CA LEU A 49 2.26 -6.03 -3.00
C LEU A 49 1.49 -7.28 -2.58
N ALA A 50 0.18 -7.13 -2.36
CA ALA A 50 -0.75 -8.18 -1.97
C ALA A 50 -2.19 -7.68 -2.10
N HIS A 51 -3.13 -8.61 -2.21
CA HIS A 51 -4.55 -8.33 -2.12
C HIS A 51 -5.27 -9.46 -1.39
N PHE A 52 -6.31 -9.12 -0.64
CA PHE A 52 -7.06 -10.05 0.20
C PHE A 52 -8.56 -9.76 0.11
N GLY A 53 -9.36 -10.80 0.30
CA GLY A 53 -10.82 -10.71 0.22
C GLY A 53 -11.36 -10.63 -1.21
N GLU A 54 -12.62 -10.26 -1.32
CA GLU A 54 -13.33 -10.03 -2.57
C GLU A 54 -13.11 -8.61 -3.06
N LEU A 55 -12.51 -8.49 -4.25
CA LEU A 55 -12.29 -7.21 -4.91
C LEU A 55 -13.11 -7.14 -6.20
N PRO A 56 -13.67 -5.96 -6.54
CA PRO A 56 -14.30 -5.75 -7.83
C PRO A 56 -13.38 -6.12 -9.00
N ALA A 57 -13.97 -6.71 -10.04
CA ALA A 57 -13.23 -7.06 -11.25
C ALA A 57 -12.57 -5.81 -11.87
N GLY A 58 -11.33 -5.96 -12.33
CA GLY A 58 -10.57 -4.89 -12.99
C GLY A 58 -9.83 -3.92 -12.06
N ILE A 59 -9.92 -4.09 -10.72
CA ILE A 59 -9.11 -3.28 -9.80
C ILE A 59 -7.64 -3.73 -9.78
N ILE A 60 -7.38 -5.03 -9.96
CA ILE A 60 -6.03 -5.57 -10.03
C ILE A 60 -5.75 -5.92 -11.49
N PRO A 61 -4.69 -5.37 -12.10
CA PRO A 61 -4.23 -5.83 -13.40
C PRO A 61 -3.82 -7.30 -13.27
N GLY A 62 -4.46 -8.15 -14.07
CA GLY A 62 -4.21 -9.60 -14.10
C GLY A 62 -2.94 -9.99 -14.82
#